data_AF-A0A960W6C7-F1
#
_entry.id   AF-A0A960W6C7-F1
#
_cell.length_a   1.000
_cell.length_b   1.000
_cell.length_c   1.000
_cell.angle_alpha   90.00
_cell.angle_beta   90.00
_cell.angle_gamma   90.00
#
_symmetry.space_group_name_H-M   'P 1'
#
loop_
_entity.id
_entity.type
_entity.pdbx_description
1 polymer ?
#
loop_
_entity_poly.entity_id
_entity_poly.type
_entity_poly.pdbx_seq_one_letter_code
_entity_poly.pdbx_strand_id
1 'polypeptide(L)'
;MTSIYKNKKRSYSIRLPKGYFLTEEKLQELQACNPDLQLCIGDENLLNVVEHKFLFDDYGSIHLKLTGLTANLFEEMHELNKEINFEFDDTEEVWIKMGVYALIGLITMAIGASIYNWAKSKRIGNVYADPTEYELDDPKGSGKKINRIPDVSYISYETA
;
A
#
# COMPACT_ATOMS: atom_id res chain seq x y z
N MET A 1 20.98 -18.29 -23.75
CA MET A 1 20.83 -18.46 -22.29
C MET A 1 19.38 -18.15 -21.94
N THR A 2 18.58 -19.17 -21.68
CA THR A 2 17.19 -19.00 -21.27
C THR A 2 17.20 -18.69 -19.77
N SER A 3 16.97 -17.43 -19.39
CA SER A 3 16.83 -17.06 -17.98
C SER A 3 15.55 -17.70 -17.45
N ILE A 4 15.69 -18.78 -16.68
CA ILE A 4 14.59 -19.34 -15.89
C ILE A 4 14.45 -18.41 -14.67
N TYR A 5 13.73 -17.30 -14.85
CA TYR A 5 13.22 -16.56 -13.69
C TYR A 5 12.25 -17.50 -12.98
N LYS A 6 12.72 -18.17 -11.92
CA LYS A 6 11.81 -18.77 -10.95
C LYS A 6 10.99 -17.62 -10.37
N ASN A 7 9.71 -17.54 -10.72
CA ASN A 7 8.75 -16.69 -10.03
C ASN A 7 8.75 -17.09 -8.55
N LYS A 8 9.55 -16.38 -7.74
CA LYS A 8 9.42 -16.44 -6.29
C LYS A 8 8.06 -15.84 -5.99
N LYS A 9 7.10 -16.69 -5.58
CA LYS A 9 5.87 -16.21 -4.97
C LYS A 9 6.24 -15.33 -3.78
N ARG A 10 5.74 -14.11 -3.75
CA ARG A 10 5.84 -13.23 -2.58
C ARG A 10 4.61 -13.50 -1.71
N SER A 11 4.84 -13.52 -0.41
CA SER A 11 3.80 -13.72 0.61
C SER A 11 3.91 -12.63 1.66
N TYR A 12 2.80 -12.00 1.99
CA TYR A 12 2.68 -11.10 3.13
C TYR A 12 1.81 -11.76 4.19
N SER A 13 2.18 -11.58 5.44
CA SER A 13 1.42 -12.03 6.60
C SER A 13 0.88 -10.80 7.30
N ILE A 14 -0.43 -10.58 7.20
CA ILE A 14 -1.10 -9.40 7.73
C ILE A 14 -1.83 -9.81 9.01
N ARG A 15 -1.48 -9.20 10.13
CA ARG A 15 -2.18 -9.35 11.39
C ARG A 15 -3.51 -8.60 11.31
N LEU A 16 -4.62 -9.30 11.48
CA LEU A 16 -5.94 -8.67 11.48
C LEU A 16 -6.32 -8.23 12.91
N PRO A 17 -7.05 -7.12 13.06
CA PRO A 17 -7.51 -6.62 14.34
C PRO A 17 -8.48 -7.61 14.99
N LYS A 18 -8.57 -7.61 16.32
CA LYS A 18 -9.37 -8.63 17.04
C LYS A 18 -10.86 -8.61 16.70
N GLY A 19 -11.38 -7.44 16.32
CA GLY A 19 -12.77 -7.28 15.88
C GLY A 19 -13.05 -7.79 14.46
N TYR A 20 -12.02 -8.16 13.70
CA TYR A 20 -12.15 -8.71 12.35
C TYR A 20 -12.04 -10.23 12.40
N PHE A 21 -13.19 -10.90 12.41
CA PHE A 21 -13.27 -12.35 12.56
C PHE A 21 -13.07 -13.07 11.22
N LEU A 22 -11.93 -13.75 11.08
CA LEU A 22 -11.58 -14.48 9.87
C LEU A 22 -12.11 -15.92 9.94
N THR A 23 -13.42 -16.09 9.67
CA THR A 23 -14.03 -17.42 9.52
C THR A 23 -13.71 -18.02 8.14
N GLU A 24 -13.94 -19.33 7.95
CA GLU A 24 -13.79 -19.95 6.63
C GLU A 24 -14.72 -19.32 5.58
N GLU A 25 -15.97 -19.00 5.96
CA GLU A 25 -16.93 -18.31 5.10
C GLU A 25 -16.40 -16.92 4.71
N LYS A 26 -15.86 -16.17 5.67
CA LYS A 26 -15.26 -14.85 5.40
C LYS A 26 -14.04 -14.97 4.50
N LEU A 27 -13.20 -15.97 4.69
CA LEU A 27 -12.05 -16.23 3.82
C LEU A 27 -12.50 -16.52 2.38
N GLN A 28 -13.56 -17.30 2.18
CA GLN A 28 -14.12 -17.57 0.85
C GLN A 28 -14.67 -16.30 0.20
N GLU A 29 -15.36 -15.44 0.96
CA GLU A 29 -15.84 -14.14 0.50
C GLU A 29 -14.68 -13.24 0.05
N LEU A 30 -13.64 -13.14 0.87
CA LEU A 30 -12.43 -12.38 0.55
C LEU A 30 -11.71 -12.96 -0.67
N GLN A 31 -11.61 -14.28 -0.78
CA GLN A 31 -10.99 -14.96 -1.92
C GLN A 31 -11.77 -14.70 -3.22
N ALA A 32 -13.10 -14.62 -3.17
CA ALA A 32 -13.93 -14.27 -4.32
C ALA A 32 -13.76 -12.80 -4.75
N CYS A 33 -13.50 -11.91 -3.79
CA CYS A 33 -13.24 -10.50 -4.05
C CYS A 33 -11.80 -10.23 -4.54
N ASN A 34 -10.87 -11.17 -4.34
CA ASN A 34 -9.46 -11.05 -4.68
C ASN A 34 -8.98 -12.23 -5.55
N PRO A 35 -9.52 -12.40 -6.78
CA PRO A 35 -9.31 -13.61 -7.59
C PRO A 35 -7.85 -13.82 -8.03
N ASP A 36 -7.04 -12.76 -8.06
CA ASP A 36 -5.63 -12.82 -8.46
C ASP A 36 -4.68 -13.16 -7.30
N LEU A 37 -5.20 -13.16 -6.07
CA LEU A 37 -4.47 -13.48 -4.85
C LEU A 37 -4.86 -14.86 -4.34
N GLN A 38 -3.98 -15.50 -3.59
CA GLN A 38 -4.30 -16.64 -2.75
C GLN A 38 -4.29 -16.18 -1.30
N LEU A 39 -5.43 -16.33 -0.65
CA LEU A 39 -5.63 -15.99 0.74
C LEU A 39 -5.67 -17.26 1.58
N CYS A 40 -4.95 -17.28 2.70
CA CYS A 40 -5.08 -18.35 3.68
C CYS A 40 -5.01 -17.84 5.11
N ILE A 41 -5.75 -18.51 5.99
CA ILE A 41 -5.71 -18.27 7.44
C ILE A 41 -4.40 -18.83 7.98
N GLY A 42 -3.62 -17.99 8.66
CA GLY A 42 -2.53 -18.40 9.53
C GLY A 42 -2.98 -18.50 10.98
N ASP A 43 -2.02 -18.68 11.88
CA ASP A 43 -2.29 -18.71 13.33
C ASP A 43 -2.71 -17.32 13.84
N GLU A 44 -3.53 -17.27 14.89
CA GLU A 44 -3.83 -16.04 15.64
C GLU A 44 -4.39 -14.85 14.80
N ASN A 45 -5.40 -15.07 13.96
CA ASN A 45 -6.02 -14.03 13.12
C ASN A 45 -5.03 -13.40 12.09
N LEU A 46 -4.08 -14.18 11.62
CA LEU A 46 -3.16 -13.79 10.55
C LEU A 46 -3.77 -14.12 9.18
N LEU A 47 -3.80 -13.14 8.28
CA LEU A 47 -4.14 -13.34 6.87
C LEU A 47 -2.85 -13.41 6.06
N ASN A 48 -2.61 -14.56 5.46
CA ASN A 48 -1.51 -14.73 4.52
C ASN A 48 -2.00 -14.43 3.10
N VAL A 49 -1.37 -13.47 2.45
CA VAL A 49 -1.66 -13.02 1.09
C VAL A 49 -0.51 -13.45 0.19
N VAL A 50 -0.80 -14.32 -0.78
CA VAL A 50 0.17 -14.87 -1.73
C VAL A 50 -0.21 -14.46 -3.14
N GLU A 51 0.67 -13.77 -3.83
CA GLU A 51 0.43 -13.31 -5.20
C GLU A 51 0.84 -14.40 -6.22
N HIS A 52 -0.05 -14.71 -7.16
CA HIS A 52 0.14 -15.81 -8.11
C HIS A 52 0.85 -15.43 -9.41
N LYS A 53 0.80 -14.15 -9.81
CA LYS A 53 1.37 -13.66 -11.06
C LYS A 53 2.14 -12.38 -10.80
N PHE A 54 3.37 -12.36 -11.32
CA PHE A 54 4.22 -11.19 -11.33
C PHE A 54 4.25 -10.68 -12.77
N LEU A 55 3.40 -9.70 -13.11
CA LEU A 55 3.58 -8.96 -14.36
C LEU A 55 4.48 -7.75 -14.11
N PHE A 56 5.18 -7.33 -15.15
CA PHE A 56 6.03 -6.14 -15.09
C PHE A 56 5.20 -4.84 -14.92
N ASP A 57 3.88 -4.93 -14.85
CA ASP A 57 2.95 -3.81 -14.65
C ASP A 57 2.33 -3.83 -13.23
N ASP A 58 2.53 -4.91 -12.47
CA ASP A 58 2.04 -5.07 -11.08
C ASP A 58 3.02 -4.44 -10.05
N TYR A 59 3.96 -3.61 -10.51
CA TYR A 59 4.94 -2.99 -9.62
C TYR A 59 4.36 -1.80 -8.88
N GLY A 60 3.98 -2.03 -7.63
CA GLY A 60 3.87 -0.95 -6.67
C GLY A 60 3.03 -1.32 -5.47
N SER A 61 1.98 -2.11 -5.69
CA SER A 61 1.04 -2.45 -4.63
C SER A 61 0.30 -3.75 -4.92
N ILE A 62 -0.01 -4.51 -3.87
CA ILE A 62 -1.03 -5.55 -3.90
C ILE A 62 -2.35 -4.90 -3.54
N HIS A 63 -3.33 -5.03 -4.42
CA HIS A 63 -4.67 -4.57 -4.13
C HIS A 63 -5.46 -5.65 -3.39
N LEU A 64 -5.78 -5.40 -2.13
CA LEU A 64 -6.51 -6.31 -1.24
C LEU A 64 -7.83 -5.68 -0.82
N LYS A 65 -8.94 -6.26 -1.27
CA LYS A 65 -10.26 -5.89 -0.80
C LYS A 65 -10.59 -6.60 0.51
N LEU A 66 -10.76 -5.84 1.60
CA LEU A 66 -11.15 -6.35 2.91
C LEU A 66 -12.57 -5.90 3.25
N THR A 67 -13.57 -6.69 2.88
CA THR A 67 -14.97 -6.34 3.12
C THR A 67 -15.29 -6.29 4.63
N GLY A 68 -16.02 -5.26 5.06
CA GLY A 68 -16.38 -5.04 6.46
C GLY A 68 -15.26 -4.45 7.33
N LEU A 69 -14.19 -3.93 6.71
CA LEU A 69 -13.14 -3.20 7.41
C LEU A 69 -13.59 -1.75 7.66
N THR A 70 -13.89 -1.41 8.90
CA THR A 70 -14.18 -0.03 9.30
C THR A 70 -12.90 0.77 9.49
N ALA A 71 -12.98 2.11 9.47
CA ALA A 71 -11.82 2.98 9.68
C ALA A 71 -11.06 2.67 10.99
N ASN A 72 -11.78 2.43 12.10
CA ASN A 72 -11.17 2.08 13.38
C ASN A 72 -10.44 0.72 13.33
N LEU A 73 -10.99 -0.25 12.60
CA LEU A 73 -10.34 -1.55 12.41
C LEU A 73 -9.12 -1.42 11.50
N PHE A 74 -9.19 -0.54 10.49
CA PHE A 74 -8.03 -0.23 9.65
C PHE A 74 -6.90 0.40 10.48
N GLU A 75 -7.19 1.36 11.37
CA GLU A 75 -6.18 1.96 12.25
C GLU A 75 -5.51 0.90 13.15
N GLU A 76 -6.29 0.02 13.77
CA GLU A 76 -5.75 -1.09 14.58
C GLU A 76 -4.90 -2.04 13.71
N MET A 77 -5.37 -2.38 12.51
CA MET A 77 -4.61 -3.20 11.55
C MET A 77 -3.29 -2.52 11.18
N HIS A 78 -3.29 -1.22 10.90
CA HIS A 78 -2.09 -0.46 10.58
C HIS A 78 -1.07 -0.50 11.72
N GLU A 79 -1.53 -0.28 12.96
CA GLU A 79 -0.69 -0.35 14.16
C GLU A 79 -0.10 -1.75 14.42
N LEU A 80 -0.82 -2.82 14.03
CA LEU A 80 -0.36 -4.20 14.16
C LEU A 80 0.69 -4.61 13.11
N ASN A 81 0.83 -3.85 12.02
CA ASN A 81 1.62 -4.23 10.85
C ASN A 81 2.52 -3.05 10.38
N LYS A 82 3.24 -2.41 11.32
CA LYS A 82 4.06 -1.21 11.06
C LYS A 82 5.18 -1.40 10.04
N GLU A 83 5.51 -2.64 9.73
CA GLU A 83 6.49 -3.03 8.71
C GLU A 83 5.92 -3.06 7.29
N ILE A 84 4.61 -2.92 7.14
CA ILE A 84 3.89 -2.95 5.87
C ILE A 84 3.30 -1.56 5.60
N ASN A 85 3.62 -1.00 4.44
CA ASN A 85 3.02 0.25 4.00
C ASN A 85 1.61 -0.02 3.45
N PHE A 86 0.58 0.48 4.12
CA PHE A 86 -0.80 0.39 3.65
C PHE A 86 -1.27 1.75 3.14
N GLU A 87 -1.98 1.74 2.02
CA GLU A 87 -2.89 2.82 1.66
C GLU A 87 -4.32 2.31 1.78
N PHE A 88 -5.22 3.19 2.21
CA PHE A 88 -6.64 2.88 2.36
C PHE A 88 -7.43 3.92 1.59
N ASP A 89 -8.41 3.46 0.83
CA ASP A 89 -9.42 4.35 0.26
C ASP A 89 -10.76 4.21 0.98
N ASP A 90 -11.67 5.10 0.65
CA ASP A 90 -12.98 5.20 1.26
C ASP A 90 -13.95 4.05 0.89
N THR A 91 -13.48 3.06 0.12
CA THR A 91 -14.25 1.94 -0.44
C THR A 91 -13.95 0.58 0.18
N GLU A 92 -13.31 0.55 1.36
CA GLU A 92 -12.87 -0.68 2.06
C GLU A 92 -11.76 -1.44 1.31
N GLU A 93 -11.07 -0.75 0.41
CA GLU A 93 -9.97 -1.29 -0.36
C GLU A 93 -8.64 -0.90 0.30
N VAL A 94 -7.83 -1.92 0.58
CA VAL A 94 -6.52 -1.78 1.19
C VAL A 94 -5.47 -2.08 0.12
N TRP A 95 -4.61 -1.11 -0.11
CA TRP A 95 -3.48 -1.22 -1.02
C TRP A 95 -2.23 -1.48 -0.20
N ILE A 96 -1.59 -2.61 -0.42
CA ILE A 96 -0.35 -2.98 0.26
C ILE A 96 0.80 -2.54 -0.63
N LYS A 97 1.45 -1.42 -0.30
CA LYS A 97 2.57 -0.93 -1.08
C LYS A 97 3.75 -1.89 -0.94
N MET A 98 4.14 -2.49 -2.05
CA MET A 98 5.23 -3.47 -2.07
C MET A 98 6.57 -2.75 -2.02
N GLY A 99 7.54 -3.37 -1.35
CA GLY A 99 8.94 -2.92 -1.37
C GLY A 99 9.40 -2.69 -2.80
N VAL A 100 9.70 -1.44 -3.11
CA VAL A 100 10.05 -0.94 -4.44
C VAL A 100 11.32 -1.67 -4.92
N TYR A 101 11.27 -2.28 -6.12
CA TYR A 101 12.49 -2.86 -6.70
C TYR A 101 13.56 -1.78 -6.84
N ALA A 102 14.83 -2.16 -6.67
CA ALA A 102 15.96 -1.24 -6.73
C ALA A 102 15.92 -0.31 -7.96
N LEU A 103 15.42 -0.77 -9.12
CA LEU A 103 15.28 0.06 -10.31
C LEU A 103 14.23 1.17 -10.16
N ILE A 104 13.03 0.87 -9.66
CA ILE A 104 12.00 1.89 -9.42
C ILE A 104 12.47 2.83 -8.31
N GLY A 105 13.12 2.29 -7.27
CA GLY A 105 13.73 3.12 -6.21
C GLY A 105 14.75 4.09 -6.76
N LEU A 106 15.60 3.66 -7.70
CA LEU A 106 16.57 4.54 -8.38
C LEU A 106 15.89 5.62 -9.23
N ILE A 107 14.82 5.28 -9.96
CA ILE A 107 14.05 6.25 -10.76
C ILE A 107 13.38 7.28 -9.84
N THR A 108 12.69 6.80 -8.82
CA THR A 108 12.03 7.62 -7.79
C THR A 108 13.02 8.56 -7.11
N MET A 109 14.20 8.06 -6.71
CA MET A 109 15.27 8.88 -6.15
C MET A 109 15.75 9.95 -7.14
N ALA A 110 15.94 9.61 -8.42
CA ALA A 110 16.38 10.56 -9.43
C ALA A 110 15.35 11.68 -9.66
N ILE A 111 14.06 11.34 -9.68
CA ILE A 111 12.96 12.31 -9.76
C ILE A 111 12.95 13.19 -8.51
N GLY A 112 12.97 12.61 -7.31
CA GLY A 112 12.97 13.35 -6.04
C GLY A 112 14.16 14.29 -5.90
N ALA A 113 15.37 13.84 -6.26
CA ALA A 113 16.57 14.68 -6.25
C ALA A 113 16.47 15.85 -7.24
N SER A 114 15.88 15.62 -8.42
CA SER A 114 15.68 16.67 -9.43
C SER A 114 14.71 17.75 -8.93
N ILE A 115 13.57 17.33 -8.36
CA ILE A 115 12.58 18.25 -7.79
C ILE A 115 13.17 18.99 -6.58
N TYR A 116 13.91 18.30 -5.71
CA TYR A 116 14.57 18.91 -4.54
C TYR A 116 15.56 20.00 -4.96
N ASN A 117 16.41 19.71 -5.94
CA ASN A 117 17.39 20.69 -6.42
C ASN A 117 16.69 21.93 -7.01
N TRP A 118 15.63 21.72 -7.79
CA TRP A 118 14.81 22.82 -8.30
C TRP A 118 14.16 23.64 -7.18
N ALA A 119 13.43 23.00 -6.26
CA ALA A 119 12.73 23.65 -5.15
C ALA A 119 13.70 24.42 -4.23
N LYS A 120 14.85 23.82 -3.91
CA LYS A 120 15.91 24.44 -3.10
C LYS A 120 16.54 25.64 -3.81
N SER A 121 16.80 25.54 -5.11
CA SER A 121 17.38 26.65 -5.89
C SER A 121 16.46 27.87 -5.94
N LYS A 122 15.14 27.64 -5.88
CA LYS A 122 14.11 28.67 -5.91
C LYS A 122 13.63 29.10 -4.52
N ARG A 123 13.91 28.31 -3.47
CA ARG A 123 13.42 28.50 -2.09
C ARG A 123 11.89 28.55 -2.00
N ILE A 124 11.22 27.63 -2.69
CA ILE A 124 9.76 27.66 -2.88
C ILE A 124 9.01 26.55 -2.13
N GLY A 125 9.71 25.59 -1.53
CA GLY A 125 9.06 24.47 -0.87
C GLY A 125 10.03 23.39 -0.40
N ASN A 126 9.45 22.32 0.14
CA ASN A 126 10.15 21.11 0.57
C ASN A 126 9.73 19.91 -0.30
N VAL A 127 10.63 18.94 -0.41
CA VAL A 127 10.39 17.66 -1.10
C VAL A 127 10.56 16.55 -0.08
N TYR A 128 9.60 15.63 -0.04
CA TYR A 128 9.61 14.47 0.83
C TYR A 128 9.61 13.20 -0.02
N ALA A 129 10.10 12.11 0.55
CA ALA A 129 10.12 10.79 -0.07
C ALA A 129 9.41 9.78 0.83
N ASP A 130 9.15 8.58 0.31
CA ASP A 130 8.71 7.42 1.07
C ASP A 130 9.56 7.21 2.35
N PRO A 131 8.97 6.91 3.53
CA PRO A 131 7.56 6.61 3.79
C PRO A 131 6.80 7.80 4.40
N THR A 132 6.77 8.97 3.75
CA THR A 132 5.98 10.10 4.26
C THR A 132 4.49 9.92 3.95
N GLU A 133 3.65 9.90 4.98
CA GLU A 133 2.20 9.71 4.87
C GLU A 133 1.42 11.04 4.82
N TYR A 134 0.30 11.04 4.09
CA TYR A 134 -0.58 12.20 3.94
C TYR A 134 -2.05 11.82 4.09
N GLU A 135 -2.72 12.48 5.02
CA GLU A 135 -4.17 12.48 5.11
C GLU A 135 -4.75 13.55 4.18
N LEU A 136 -5.45 13.12 3.13
CA LEU A 136 -6.02 13.99 2.09
C LEU A 136 -7.55 13.90 2.09
N ASP A 137 -8.22 14.95 1.63
CA ASP A 137 -9.64 14.85 1.32
C ASP A 137 -9.83 13.97 0.08
N ASP A 138 -10.85 13.12 0.10
CA ASP A 138 -11.18 12.28 -1.06
C ASP A 138 -11.47 13.15 -2.30
N PRO A 139 -10.73 12.97 -3.41
CA PRO A 139 -10.92 13.75 -4.63
C PRO A 139 -12.31 13.57 -5.27
N LYS A 140 -13.07 12.54 -4.90
CA LYS A 140 -14.46 12.36 -5.35
C LYS A 140 -15.47 13.19 -4.54
N GLY A 141 -15.03 13.87 -3.48
CA GLY A 141 -15.87 14.75 -2.67
C GLY A 141 -16.80 14.02 -1.70
N SER A 142 -16.46 12.79 -1.28
CA SER A 142 -17.26 12.03 -0.31
C SER A 142 -17.27 12.63 1.11
N GLY A 143 -16.41 13.63 1.38
CA GLY A 143 -16.22 14.21 2.70
C GLY A 143 -15.41 13.34 3.66
N LYS A 144 -14.88 12.21 3.18
CA LYS A 144 -14.00 11.32 3.94
C LYS A 144 -12.52 11.65 3.69
N LYS A 145 -11.67 11.25 4.63
CA LYS A 145 -10.21 11.31 4.53
C LYS A 145 -9.66 10.03 3.90
N ILE A 146 -8.62 10.17 3.08
CA ILE A 146 -7.83 9.06 2.51
C ILE A 146 -6.38 9.19 2.98
N ASN A 147 -5.70 8.06 3.21
CA ASN A 147 -4.27 8.04 3.50
C ASN A 147 -3.48 7.62 2.24
N ARG A 148 -2.41 8.36 1.90
CA ARG A 148 -1.56 8.10 0.74
C ARG A 148 -0.09 8.24 1.10
N ILE A 149 0.74 7.36 0.54
CA ILE A 149 2.19 7.32 0.76
C ILE A 149 2.89 7.47 -0.61
N PRO A 150 2.97 8.70 -1.15
CA PRO A 150 3.60 8.92 -2.44
C PRO A 150 5.10 8.59 -2.38
N ASP A 151 5.62 8.10 -3.49
CA ASP A 151 7.05 7.83 -3.65
C ASP A 151 7.92 9.09 -3.50
N VAL A 152 7.41 10.22 -4.02
CA VAL A 152 7.96 11.57 -3.85
C VAL A 152 6.80 12.56 -3.79
N SER A 153 6.88 13.54 -2.89
CA SER A 153 5.93 14.65 -2.81
C SER A 153 6.65 16.00 -2.72
N TYR A 154 5.98 17.05 -3.16
CA TYR A 154 6.45 18.44 -3.05
C TYR A 154 5.38 19.29 -2.36
N ILE A 155 5.79 20.07 -1.37
CA ILE A 155 4.92 21.00 -0.63
C ILE A 155 5.49 22.40 -0.77
N SER A 156 4.72 23.31 -1.37
CA SER A 156 5.12 24.70 -1.53
C SER A 156 4.98 25.48 -0.21
N TYR A 157 5.83 26.48 0.00
CA TYR A 157 5.71 27.40 1.14
C TYR A 157 4.51 28.34 1.03
N GLU A 158 3.98 28.57 -0.18
CA GLU A 158 2.85 29.47 -0.41
C GLU A 158 1.50 28.84 -0.06
N THR A 159 1.47 27.52 0.07
CA THR A 159 0.29 26.72 0.46
C THR A 159 0.38 26.14 1.87
N ALA A 160 1.35 26.58 2.68
CA ALA A 160 1.56 26.13 4.06
C ALA A 160 0.96 27.09 5.10
#